data_AF-A0A7D5RX99-F1
#
_entry.id   AF-A0A7D5RX99-F1
#
_cell.length_a   1.000
_cell.length_b   1.000
_cell.length_c   1.000
_cell.angle_alpha   90.00
_cell.angle_beta   90.00
_cell.angle_gamma   90.00
#
_symmetry.space_group_name_H-M   'P 1'
#
loop_
_entity.id
_entity.type
_entity.pdbx_description
1 polymer ?
#
loop_
_entity_poly.entity_id
_entity_poly.type
_entity_poly.pdbx_seq_one_letter_code
_entity_poly.pdbx_strand_id
1 'polypeptide(L)'
;MQAWQKQTLLIAIQSGGLLLLLDGLDEVKVDEATILDQWLQGLPATVNFIIGTRPHAQRNLTVSYTDKISLKLFDWGLIQQYIISFFQNLYEEISDNSDETKHYNEMFIVQVLNWIGNGDNKEANEILQRPLHVSLFCEAIKSSYQEWMIAEAEQKTELQNGSPWQGSIFYRTKLYQLVIMQQLKNIYYRLSMCKHRAMPTTIPMFLC
;
A
#
# COMPACT_ATOMS: atom_id res chain seq x y z
N MET A 1 -31.13 10.62 2.26
CA MET A 1 -30.60 11.92 1.80
C MET A 1 -31.65 13.00 2.05
N GLN A 2 -31.30 14.05 2.78
CA GLN A 2 -32.21 15.14 3.19
C GLN A 2 -32.55 16.06 2.01
N ALA A 3 -33.66 16.80 2.09
CA ALA A 3 -34.18 17.61 0.97
C ALA A 3 -33.22 18.73 0.54
N TRP A 4 -32.55 19.40 1.49
CA TRP A 4 -31.59 20.45 1.18
C TRP A 4 -30.35 19.91 0.46
N GLN A 5 -29.90 18.68 0.79
CA GLN A 5 -28.75 18.04 0.12
C GLN A 5 -29.04 17.83 -1.37
N LYS A 6 -30.27 17.40 -1.71
CA LYS A 6 -30.72 17.28 -3.11
C LYS A 6 -30.71 18.62 -3.83
N GLN A 7 -31.14 19.68 -3.16
CA GLN A 7 -31.25 21.00 -3.75
C GLN A 7 -29.89 21.66 -3.97
N THR A 8 -28.95 21.50 -3.03
CA THR A 8 -27.56 21.91 -3.22
C THR A 8 -26.91 21.14 -4.37
N LEU A 9 -27.17 19.83 -4.49
CA LEU A 9 -26.67 19.04 -5.61
C LEU A 9 -27.23 19.54 -6.95
N LEU A 10 -28.54 19.82 -7.02
CA LEU A 10 -29.19 20.35 -8.23
C LEU A 10 -28.61 21.72 -8.64
N ILE A 11 -28.36 22.61 -7.68
CA ILE A 11 -27.73 23.91 -7.94
C ILE A 11 -26.31 23.72 -8.46
N ALA A 12 -25.53 22.81 -7.88
CA ALA A 12 -24.16 22.52 -8.32
C ALA A 12 -24.09 21.89 -9.72
N ILE A 13 -25.05 21.01 -10.06
CA ILE A 13 -25.21 20.46 -11.41
C ILE A 13 -25.48 21.59 -12.41
N GLN A 14 -26.40 22.50 -12.07
CA GLN A 14 -26.81 23.60 -12.94
C GLN A 14 -25.75 24.69 -13.10
N SER A 15 -24.92 24.92 -12.09
CA SER A 15 -23.87 25.96 -12.11
C SER A 15 -22.54 25.50 -12.72
N GLY A 16 -22.43 24.22 -13.10
CA GLY A 16 -21.22 23.65 -13.72
C GLY A 16 -20.02 23.49 -12.79
N GLY A 17 -20.27 23.48 -11.47
CA GLY A 17 -19.25 23.28 -10.45
C GLY A 17 -19.20 21.84 -9.91
N LEU A 18 -19.93 20.90 -10.50
CA LEU A 18 -20.03 19.53 -9.97
C LEU A 18 -19.00 18.61 -10.62
N LEU A 19 -18.11 18.07 -9.79
CA LEU A 19 -17.24 16.94 -10.09
C LEU A 19 -17.75 15.71 -9.33
N LEU A 20 -18.06 14.65 -10.06
CA LEU A 20 -18.43 13.35 -9.47
C LEU A 20 -17.19 12.46 -9.37
N LEU A 21 -16.98 11.88 -8.20
CA LEU A 21 -15.96 10.85 -7.98
C LEU A 21 -16.69 9.53 -7.73
N LEU A 22 -16.58 8.59 -8.67
CA LEU A 22 -17.19 7.28 -8.61
C LEU A 22 -16.09 6.24 -8.46
N ASP A 23 -16.00 5.58 -7.31
CA ASP A 23 -14.99 4.56 -7.05
C ASP A 23 -15.60 3.15 -7.07
N GLY A 24 -14.82 2.15 -7.47
CA GLY A 24 -15.21 0.75 -7.42
C GLY A 24 -16.26 0.32 -8.44
N LEU A 25 -16.19 0.79 -9.70
CA LEU A 25 -17.14 0.34 -10.74
C LEU A 25 -17.17 -1.20 -10.89
N ASP A 26 -16.04 -1.87 -10.69
CA ASP A 26 -15.94 -3.33 -10.74
C ASP A 26 -16.73 -4.05 -9.64
N GLU A 27 -17.17 -3.33 -8.61
CA GLU A 27 -18.00 -3.86 -7.52
C GLU A 27 -19.50 -3.78 -7.84
N VAL A 28 -19.88 -3.03 -8.88
CA VAL A 28 -21.26 -2.85 -9.32
C VAL A 28 -21.68 -4.05 -10.17
N LYS A 29 -22.91 -4.56 -9.95
CA LYS A 29 -23.45 -5.65 -10.77
C LYS A 29 -23.64 -5.18 -12.22
N VAL A 30 -23.55 -6.09 -13.19
CA VAL A 30 -23.65 -5.76 -14.62
C VAL A 30 -24.95 -4.99 -14.95
N ASP A 31 -26.08 -5.41 -14.38
CA ASP A 31 -27.38 -4.76 -14.59
C ASP A 31 -27.39 -3.33 -14.02
N GLU A 32 -26.77 -3.13 -12.86
CA GLU A 32 -26.64 -1.82 -12.19
C GLU A 32 -25.63 -0.92 -12.92
N ALA A 33 -24.57 -1.50 -13.49
CA ALA A 33 -23.57 -0.77 -14.29
C ALA A 33 -24.19 -0.20 -15.57
N THR A 34 -25.15 -0.90 -16.17
CA THR A 34 -25.90 -0.38 -17.34
C THR A 34 -26.77 0.81 -16.96
N ILE A 35 -27.42 0.77 -15.80
CA ILE A 35 -28.21 1.90 -15.28
C ILE A 35 -27.30 3.10 -15.00
N LEU A 36 -26.13 2.85 -14.39
CA LEU A 36 -25.13 3.88 -14.13
C LEU A 36 -24.64 4.52 -15.44
N ASP A 37 -24.35 3.72 -16.45
CA ASP A 37 -23.90 4.19 -17.77
C ASP A 37 -24.94 5.10 -18.44
N GLN A 38 -26.22 4.70 -18.42
CA GLN A 38 -27.32 5.52 -18.93
C GLN A 38 -27.47 6.83 -18.15
N TRP A 39 -27.32 6.77 -16.82
CA TRP A 39 -27.38 7.96 -15.98
C TRP A 39 -26.25 8.93 -16.29
N LEU A 40 -25.02 8.42 -16.46
CA LEU A 40 -23.84 9.22 -16.81
C LEU A 40 -23.99 9.89 -18.18
N GLN A 41 -24.53 9.19 -19.18
CA GLN A 41 -24.82 9.76 -20.51
C GLN A 41 -25.89 10.86 -20.47
N GLY A 42 -26.79 10.81 -19.48
CA GLY A 42 -27.83 11.82 -19.28
C GLY A 42 -27.36 13.05 -18.50
N LEU A 43 -26.12 13.09 -18.02
CA LEU A 43 -25.60 14.24 -17.29
C LEU A 43 -25.40 15.45 -18.21
N PRO A 44 -25.66 16.68 -17.73
CA PRO A 44 -25.31 17.88 -18.48
C PRO A 44 -23.80 17.94 -18.76
N ALA A 45 -23.40 18.52 -19.89
CA ALA A 45 -22.00 18.69 -20.28
C ALA A 45 -21.17 19.55 -19.30
N THR A 46 -21.82 20.20 -18.34
CA THR A 46 -21.21 20.99 -17.28
C THR A 46 -20.82 20.15 -16.05
N VAL A 47 -21.18 18.87 -16.02
CA VAL A 47 -20.82 17.94 -14.94
C VAL A 47 -19.62 17.10 -15.39
N ASN A 48 -18.52 17.24 -14.67
CA ASN A 48 -17.34 16.39 -14.89
C ASN A 48 -17.41 15.18 -13.97
N PHE A 49 -16.81 14.06 -14.37
CA PHE A 49 -16.75 12.88 -13.53
C PHE A 49 -15.45 12.11 -13.69
N ILE A 50 -15.01 11.47 -12.61
CA ILE A 50 -13.87 10.56 -12.57
C ILE A 50 -14.37 9.22 -12.06
N ILE A 51 -14.04 8.16 -12.79
CA ILE A 51 -14.42 6.79 -12.44
C ILE A 51 -13.15 5.99 -12.14
N GLY A 52 -13.06 5.49 -10.92
CA GLY A 52 -12.12 4.47 -10.49
C GLY A 52 -12.66 3.08 -10.84
N THR A 53 -11.89 2.31 -11.61
CA THR A 53 -12.29 0.95 -12.02
C THR A 53 -11.09 0.06 -12.31
N ARG A 54 -11.25 -1.25 -12.10
CA ARG A 54 -10.34 -2.24 -12.69
C ARG A 54 -10.51 -2.32 -14.22
N PRO A 55 -9.47 -2.73 -14.99
CA PRO A 55 -9.52 -2.81 -16.45
C PRO A 55 -10.68 -3.63 -17.02
N HIS A 56 -11.04 -4.72 -16.35
CA HIS A 56 -12.04 -5.65 -16.87
C HIS A 56 -13.47 -5.15 -16.73
N ALA A 57 -13.74 -4.24 -15.79
CA ALA A 57 -15.06 -3.64 -15.59
C ALA A 57 -15.27 -2.40 -16.49
N GLN A 58 -14.19 -1.82 -17.02
CA GLN A 58 -14.27 -0.72 -18.00
C GLN A 58 -15.20 -1.05 -19.18
N ARG A 59 -15.17 -2.29 -19.67
CA ARG A 59 -15.96 -2.72 -20.85
C ARG A 59 -17.47 -2.64 -20.64
N ASN A 60 -17.92 -2.47 -19.39
CA ASN A 60 -19.33 -2.36 -19.04
C ASN A 60 -19.86 -0.93 -19.18
N LEU A 61 -19.00 0.06 -19.43
CA LEU A 61 -19.39 1.45 -19.69
C LEU A 61 -19.29 1.75 -21.19
N THR A 62 -20.30 2.44 -21.71
CA THR A 62 -20.32 2.97 -23.07
C THR A 62 -20.24 4.50 -23.11
N VAL A 63 -20.31 5.17 -21.94
CA VAL A 63 -20.09 6.61 -21.82
C VAL A 63 -18.73 6.99 -22.44
N SER A 64 -18.77 7.96 -23.36
CA SER A 64 -17.58 8.52 -23.97
C SER A 64 -16.76 9.24 -22.91
N TYR A 65 -15.48 8.88 -22.80
CA TYR A 65 -14.53 9.56 -21.93
C TYR A 65 -13.51 10.34 -22.74
N THR A 66 -13.13 11.52 -22.24
CA THR A 66 -12.16 12.40 -22.88
C THR A 66 -10.75 11.83 -22.76
N ASP A 67 -10.40 11.31 -21.57
CA ASP A 67 -9.08 10.79 -21.26
C ASP A 67 -9.13 9.50 -20.42
N LYS A 68 -8.11 8.66 -20.62
CA LYS A 68 -7.83 7.47 -19.80
C LYS A 68 -6.49 7.64 -19.10
N ILE A 69 -6.53 7.81 -17.79
CA ILE A 69 -5.37 7.91 -16.90
C ILE A 69 -5.12 6.53 -16.30
N SER A 70 -4.04 5.85 -16.67
CA SER A 70 -3.70 4.59 -16.01
C SER A 70 -2.80 4.84 -14.80
N LEU A 71 -3.16 4.30 -13.63
CA LEU A 71 -2.27 4.31 -12.48
C LEU A 71 -1.03 3.46 -12.80
N LYS A 72 0.14 4.09 -12.63
CA LYS A 72 1.42 3.41 -12.77
C LYS A 72 1.71 2.59 -11.52
N LEU A 73 2.39 1.48 -11.72
CA LEU A 73 3.02 0.73 -10.63
C LEU A 73 4.07 1.61 -9.94
N PHE A 74 4.27 1.39 -8.64
CA PHE A 74 5.35 2.01 -7.89
C PHE A 74 6.69 1.61 -8.48
N ASP A 75 7.53 2.61 -8.71
CA ASP A 75 8.95 2.36 -8.94
C ASP A 75 9.66 2.03 -7.61
N TRP A 76 10.93 1.63 -7.72
CA TRP A 76 11.73 1.27 -6.56
C TRP A 76 11.86 2.42 -5.55
N GLY A 77 11.93 3.67 -6.02
CA GLY A 77 12.04 4.84 -5.14
C GLY A 77 10.80 5.01 -4.26
N LEU A 78 9.60 4.85 -4.84
CA LEU A 78 8.34 4.91 -4.10
C LEU A 78 8.19 3.75 -3.11
N ILE A 79 8.66 2.54 -3.46
CA ILE A 79 8.70 1.40 -2.53
C ILE A 79 9.60 1.72 -1.33
N GLN A 80 10.81 2.23 -1.58
CA GLN A 80 11.74 2.62 -0.53
C GLN A 80 11.14 3.68 0.39
N GLN A 81 10.58 4.76 -0.18
CA GLN A 81 9.96 5.83 0.58
C GLN A 81 8.83 5.32 1.48
N TYR A 82 7.95 4.46 0.95
CA TYR A 82 6.86 3.89 1.74
C TYR A 82 7.38 3.08 2.93
N ILE A 83 8.34 2.17 2.69
CA ILE A 83 8.92 1.33 3.76
C ILE A 83 9.61 2.18 4.82
N ILE A 84 10.42 3.15 4.40
CA ILE A 84 11.11 4.09 5.31
C ILE A 84 10.08 4.80 6.18
N SER A 85 9.08 5.45 5.58
CA SER A 85 8.06 6.20 6.32
C SER A 85 7.24 5.30 7.25
N PHE A 86 6.89 4.09 6.83
CA PHE A 86 6.14 3.15 7.65
C PHE A 86 6.88 2.79 8.94
N PHE A 87 8.14 2.36 8.83
CA PHE A 87 8.93 1.95 10.01
C PHE A 87 9.44 3.14 10.83
N GLN A 88 9.61 4.31 10.23
CA GLN A 88 9.88 5.55 10.99
C GLN A 88 8.68 5.93 11.87
N ASN A 89 7.46 5.94 11.32
CA ASN A 89 6.27 6.22 12.11
C ASN A 89 6.08 5.17 13.21
N LEU A 90 6.29 3.90 12.89
CA LEU A 90 6.18 2.83 13.88
C LEU A 90 7.25 2.94 14.98
N TYR A 91 8.48 3.34 14.64
CA TYR A 91 9.55 3.64 15.60
C TYR A 91 9.14 4.75 16.58
N GLU A 92 8.56 5.84 16.06
CA GLU A 92 8.09 6.97 16.86
C GLU A 92 6.94 6.58 17.79
N GLU A 93 6.12 5.60 17.41
CA GLU A 93 5.03 5.06 18.25
C GLU A 93 5.54 4.22 19.43
N ILE A 94 6.64 3.49 19.27
CA ILE A 94 7.07 2.47 20.25
C ILE A 94 8.33 2.82 21.03
N SER A 95 9.06 3.88 20.66
CA SER A 95 10.34 4.22 21.27
C SER A 95 10.30 5.56 22.01
N ASP A 96 11.13 5.69 23.04
CA ASP A 96 11.37 6.96 23.75
C ASP A 96 12.27 7.93 22.97
N ASN A 97 12.46 7.72 21.65
CA ASN A 97 13.29 8.53 20.76
C ASN A 97 14.78 8.64 21.16
N SER A 98 15.38 7.59 21.74
CA SER A 98 16.82 7.60 22.04
C SER A 98 17.68 7.44 20.77
N ASP A 99 18.85 8.09 20.71
CA ASP A 99 19.74 8.04 19.54
C ASP A 99 20.25 6.63 19.20
N GLU A 100 20.41 5.75 20.20
CA GLU A 100 20.82 4.35 19.98
C GLU A 100 19.70 3.49 19.39
N THR A 101 18.44 3.69 19.81
CA THR A 101 17.29 2.95 19.25
C THR A 101 17.00 3.37 17.81
N LYS A 102 17.34 4.62 17.45
CA LYS A 102 17.27 5.13 16.09
C LYS A 102 18.20 4.36 15.15
N HIS A 103 19.43 4.04 15.59
CA HIS A 103 20.37 3.26 14.81
C HIS A 103 19.82 1.86 14.46
N TYR A 104 19.18 1.18 15.40
CA TYR A 104 18.57 -0.14 15.15
C TYR A 104 17.42 -0.08 14.16
N ASN A 105 16.58 0.95 14.23
CA ASN A 105 15.53 1.18 13.25
C ASN A 105 16.10 1.38 11.83
N GLU A 106 17.14 2.22 11.70
CA GLU A 106 17.83 2.43 10.42
C GLU A 106 18.43 1.14 9.88
N MET A 107 19.07 0.33 10.73
CA MET A 107 19.59 -0.98 10.36
C MET A 107 18.50 -1.94 9.87
N PHE A 108 17.34 -1.98 10.53
CA PHE A 108 16.19 -2.78 10.09
C PHE A 108 15.77 -2.41 8.68
N ILE A 109 15.52 -1.12 8.46
CA ILE A 109 15.05 -0.59 7.18
C ILE A 109 16.04 -0.93 6.08
N VAL A 110 17.34 -0.71 6.30
CA VAL A 110 18.39 -1.05 5.34
C VAL A 110 18.40 -2.54 5.00
N GLN A 111 18.25 -3.43 5.99
CA GLN A 111 18.21 -4.86 5.74
C GLN A 111 17.01 -5.29 4.91
N VAL A 112 15.81 -4.76 5.22
CA VAL A 112 14.60 -5.04 4.43
C VAL A 112 14.75 -4.56 3.00
N LEU A 113 15.22 -3.32 2.79
CA LEU A 113 15.41 -2.76 1.46
C LEU A 113 16.48 -3.52 0.66
N ASN A 114 17.59 -3.88 1.30
CA ASN A 114 18.63 -4.69 0.66
C ASN A 114 18.11 -6.06 0.27
N TRP A 115 17.25 -6.68 1.09
CA TRP A 115 16.64 -7.96 0.74
C TRP A 115 15.74 -7.85 -0.49
N ILE A 116 14.84 -6.86 -0.53
CA ILE A 116 13.92 -6.66 -1.67
C ILE A 116 14.70 -6.32 -2.95
N GLY A 117 15.74 -5.48 -2.83
CA GLY A 117 16.58 -5.03 -3.94
C GLY A 117 17.62 -6.06 -4.41
N ASN A 118 17.86 -7.13 -3.65
CA ASN A 118 18.79 -8.19 -4.04
C ASN A 118 18.25 -8.93 -5.29
N GLY A 119 19.11 -9.13 -6.30
CA GLY A 119 18.76 -9.78 -7.56
C GLY A 119 18.21 -11.20 -7.39
N ASP A 120 18.59 -11.91 -6.32
CA ASP A 120 18.04 -13.23 -5.98
C ASP A 120 16.57 -13.18 -5.54
N ASN A 121 16.05 -12.00 -5.19
CA ASN A 121 14.65 -11.77 -4.79
C ASN A 121 13.92 -10.84 -5.78
N LYS A 122 14.32 -10.84 -7.06
CA LYS A 122 13.72 -9.98 -8.10
C LYS A 122 12.18 -10.01 -8.13
N GLU A 123 11.59 -11.18 -7.87
CA GLU A 123 10.14 -11.36 -7.82
C GLU A 123 9.47 -10.61 -6.66
N ALA A 124 10.17 -10.40 -5.54
CA ALA A 124 9.67 -9.61 -4.42
C ALA A 124 9.50 -8.14 -4.82
N ASN A 125 10.50 -7.55 -5.50
CA ASN A 125 10.40 -6.20 -6.03
C ASN A 125 9.21 -6.05 -6.99
N GLU A 126 9.02 -7.00 -7.92
CA GLU A 126 7.89 -6.99 -8.86
C GLU A 126 6.51 -7.02 -8.17
N ILE A 127 6.36 -7.81 -7.10
CA ILE A 127 5.10 -7.87 -6.36
C ILE A 127 4.83 -6.57 -5.62
N LEU A 128 5.87 -5.99 -5.02
CA LEU A 128 5.79 -4.78 -4.22
C LEU A 128 5.61 -3.50 -5.05
N GLN A 129 5.60 -3.57 -6.38
CA GLN A 129 5.24 -2.40 -7.20
C GLN A 129 3.77 -1.99 -7.08
N ARG A 130 2.93 -2.72 -6.33
CA ARG A 130 1.55 -2.32 -6.03
C ARG A 130 1.49 -1.73 -4.62
N PRO A 131 0.92 -0.52 -4.43
CA PRO A 131 0.87 0.14 -3.11
C PRO A 131 0.27 -0.75 -2.02
N LEU A 132 -0.83 -1.44 -2.33
CA LEU A 132 -1.48 -2.38 -1.42
C LEU A 132 -0.55 -3.53 -0.99
N HIS A 133 0.27 -4.05 -1.90
CA HIS A 133 1.21 -5.11 -1.55
C HIS A 133 2.34 -4.61 -0.66
N VAL A 134 2.84 -3.37 -0.87
CA VAL A 134 3.83 -2.77 0.05
C VAL A 134 3.23 -2.60 1.44
N SER A 135 2.01 -2.09 1.53
CA SER A 135 1.31 -1.92 2.80
C SER A 135 1.12 -3.26 3.53
N LEU A 136 0.60 -4.28 2.84
CA LEU A 136 0.42 -5.62 3.41
C LEU A 136 1.76 -6.25 3.83
N PHE A 137 2.81 -6.02 3.05
CA PHE A 137 4.16 -6.47 3.37
C PHE A 137 4.68 -5.84 4.67
N CYS A 138 4.58 -4.52 4.79
CA CYS A 138 4.97 -3.78 5.99
C CYS A 138 4.19 -4.24 7.23
N GLU A 139 2.87 -4.37 7.11
CA GLU A 139 2.02 -4.88 8.18
C GLU A 139 2.38 -6.31 8.58
N ALA A 140 2.69 -7.16 7.62
CA ALA A 140 3.01 -8.56 7.89
C ALA A 140 4.37 -8.76 8.59
N ILE A 141 5.32 -7.83 8.45
CA ILE A 141 6.61 -7.87 9.16
C ILE A 141 6.65 -6.98 10.42
N LYS A 142 5.56 -6.27 10.70
CA LYS A 142 5.41 -5.33 11.83
C LYS A 142 5.71 -5.98 13.19
N SER A 143 5.19 -7.18 13.44
CA SER A 143 5.42 -7.89 14.70
C SER A 143 6.89 -8.25 14.88
N SER A 144 7.53 -8.78 13.84
CA SER A 144 8.97 -9.08 13.84
C SER A 144 9.83 -7.84 14.07
N TYR A 145 9.42 -6.70 13.51
CA TYR A 145 10.07 -5.41 13.80
C TYR A 145 9.95 -5.04 15.28
N GLN A 146 8.75 -5.09 15.85
CA GLN A 146 8.52 -4.75 17.25
C GLN A 146 9.28 -5.67 18.21
N GLU A 147 9.29 -6.98 17.93
CA GLU A 147 10.07 -7.96 18.69
C GLU A 147 11.57 -7.66 18.61
N TRP A 148 12.09 -7.32 17.43
CA TRP A 148 13.50 -6.93 17.28
C TRP A 148 13.79 -5.66 18.09
N MET A 149 12.95 -4.62 18.01
CA MET A 149 13.14 -3.37 18.76
C MET A 149 13.12 -3.58 20.28
N ILE A 150 12.22 -4.43 20.79
CA ILE A 150 12.17 -4.80 22.22
C ILE A 150 13.44 -5.59 22.62
N ALA A 151 13.83 -6.59 21.83
CA ALA A 151 14.98 -7.43 22.14
C ALA A 151 16.30 -6.65 22.14
N GLU A 152 16.44 -5.59 21.32
CA GLU A 152 17.61 -4.70 21.37
C GLU A 152 17.53 -3.74 22.56
N ALA A 153 16.34 -3.28 22.95
CA ALA A 153 16.16 -2.45 24.14
C ALA A 153 16.47 -3.21 25.44
N GLU A 154 16.06 -4.47 25.56
CA GLU A 154 16.36 -5.33 26.71
C GLU A 154 17.86 -5.67 26.82
N GLN A 155 18.55 -5.85 25.68
CA GLN A 155 20.00 -6.07 25.64
C GLN A 155 20.79 -4.90 26.24
N LYS A 156 20.29 -3.65 26.10
CA LYS A 156 20.89 -2.47 26.74
C LYS A 156 20.92 -2.60 28.25
N THR A 157 19.82 -3.06 28.85
CA THR A 157 19.71 -3.26 30.30
C THR A 157 20.69 -4.33 30.79
N GLU A 158 20.86 -5.42 30.03
CA GLU A 158 21.80 -6.49 30.38
C GLU A 158 23.28 -6.10 30.23
N LEU A 159 23.64 -5.33 29.20
CA LEU A 159 25.00 -4.83 28.97
C LEU A 159 25.42 -3.79 30.01
N GLN A 160 24.52 -2.89 30.41
CA GLN A 160 24.76 -1.93 31.49
C GLN A 160 24.94 -2.61 32.85
N ASN A 161 24.34 -3.78 33.04
CA ASN A 161 24.45 -4.58 34.26
C ASN A 161 25.68 -5.53 34.26
N GLY A 162 26.57 -5.45 33.27
CA GLY A 162 27.84 -6.19 33.24
C GLY A 162 27.70 -7.68 32.88
N SER A 163 26.63 -8.08 32.18
CA SER A 163 26.39 -9.48 31.83
C SER A 163 27.37 -9.98 30.74
N PRO A 164 28.00 -11.16 30.89
CA PRO A 164 29.09 -11.64 30.00
C PRO A 164 28.61 -12.19 28.63
N TRP A 165 27.33 -12.03 28.27
CA TRP A 165 26.73 -12.65 27.09
C TRP A 165 26.87 -11.85 25.78
N GLN A 166 27.99 -11.16 25.57
CA GLN A 166 28.30 -10.44 24.31
C GLN A 166 28.31 -11.38 23.09
N GLY A 167 28.68 -12.65 23.28
CA GLY A 167 28.62 -13.67 22.25
C GLY A 167 27.21 -14.02 21.79
N SER A 168 26.15 -13.72 22.55
CA SER A 168 24.75 -14.05 22.19
C SER A 168 24.10 -13.03 21.23
N ILE A 169 24.63 -11.80 21.20
CA ILE A 169 24.11 -10.66 20.46
C ILE A 169 24.16 -10.91 18.95
N PHE A 170 25.35 -11.29 18.44
CA PHE A 170 25.54 -11.61 17.03
C PHE A 170 24.65 -12.78 16.54
N TYR A 171 24.40 -13.78 17.40
CA TYR A 171 23.53 -14.89 17.05
C TYR A 171 22.06 -14.51 17.08
N ARG A 172 21.61 -13.66 18.02
CA ARG A 172 20.24 -13.15 18.08
C ARG A 172 19.91 -12.28 16.87
N THR A 173 20.78 -11.32 16.51
CA THR A 173 20.57 -10.50 15.30
C THR A 173 20.53 -11.37 14.04
N LYS A 174 21.40 -12.38 13.91
CA LYS A 174 21.33 -13.35 12.80
C LYS A 174 20.07 -14.23 12.82
N LEU A 175 19.58 -14.61 13.99
CA LEU A 175 18.34 -15.37 14.15
C LEU A 175 17.12 -14.52 13.75
N TYR A 176 17.03 -13.28 14.20
CA TYR A 176 15.97 -12.35 13.79
C TYR A 176 16.03 -12.06 12.30
N GLN A 177 17.23 -11.89 11.74
CA GLN A 177 17.41 -11.83 10.29
C GLN A 177 16.84 -13.07 9.61
N LEU A 178 17.14 -14.29 10.07
CA LEU A 178 16.60 -15.51 9.49
C LEU A 178 15.07 -15.62 9.64
N VAL A 179 14.51 -15.21 10.77
CA VAL A 179 13.05 -15.18 11.01
C VAL A 179 12.36 -14.19 10.09
N ILE A 180 12.88 -12.97 10.00
CA ILE A 180 12.40 -11.92 9.08
C ILE A 180 12.49 -12.46 7.66
N MET A 181 13.63 -12.99 7.23
CA MET A 181 13.83 -13.56 5.90
C MET A 181 12.87 -14.72 5.59
N GLN A 182 12.56 -15.57 6.57
CA GLN A 182 11.59 -16.65 6.40
C GLN A 182 10.16 -16.12 6.33
N GLN A 183 9.81 -15.12 7.12
CA GLN A 183 8.50 -14.45 7.03
C GLN A 183 8.35 -13.72 5.70
N LEU A 184 9.38 -13.00 5.26
CA LEU A 184 9.46 -12.33 3.97
C LEU A 184 9.20 -13.33 2.83
N LYS A 185 9.84 -14.51 2.87
CA LYS A 185 9.58 -15.61 1.92
C LYS A 185 8.15 -16.16 1.99
N ASN A 186 7.59 -16.31 3.20
CA ASN A 186 6.23 -16.81 3.38
C ASN A 186 5.17 -15.80 2.90
N ILE A 187 5.36 -14.50 3.18
CA ILE A 187 4.52 -13.41 2.70
C ILE A 187 4.61 -13.33 1.19
N TYR A 188 5.83 -13.39 0.64
CA TYR A 188 6.07 -13.50 -0.80
C TYR A 188 5.27 -14.67 -1.40
N TYR A 189 5.40 -15.88 -0.84
CA TYR A 189 4.69 -17.07 -1.34
C TYR A 189 3.16 -16.89 -1.32
N ARG A 190 2.62 -16.26 -0.27
CA ARG A 190 1.18 -15.98 -0.16
C ARG A 190 0.72 -14.93 -1.19
N LEU A 191 1.50 -13.87 -1.40
CA LEU A 191 1.20 -12.84 -2.39
C LEU A 191 1.37 -13.35 -3.83
N SER A 192 2.36 -14.23 -4.09
CA SER A 192 2.59 -14.82 -5.42
C SER A 192 1.52 -15.85 -5.78
N MET A 193 0.99 -16.60 -4.82
CA MET A 193 -0.20 -17.45 -5.01
C MET A 193 -1.45 -16.65 -5.43
N CYS A 194 -1.55 -15.38 -5.02
CA CYS A 194 -2.59 -14.47 -5.51
C CYS A 194 -2.32 -13.95 -6.94
N LYS A 195 -1.07 -14.00 -7.44
CA LYS A 195 -0.68 -13.61 -8.80
C LYS A 195 -1.36 -14.51 -9.86
N HIS A 196 -1.65 -15.77 -9.54
CA HIS A 196 -2.41 -16.69 -10.41
C HIS A 196 -3.92 -16.43 -10.49
N ARG A 197 -4.43 -15.39 -9.82
CA ARG A 197 -5.83 -14.93 -9.95
C ARG A 197 -5.96 -13.48 -10.43
N ALA A 198 -4.86 -12.75 -10.67
CA ALA A 198 -4.90 -11.33 -10.96
C ALA A 198 -4.63 -10.99 -12.45
N MET A 199 -5.69 -10.46 -13.06
CA MET A 199 -5.80 -9.78 -14.37
C MET A 199 -4.87 -8.54 -14.53
N PRO A 200 -4.82 -7.89 -15.72
CA PRO A 200 -3.72 -7.02 -16.18
C PRO A 200 -3.32 -5.86 -15.25
N THR A 201 -2.07 -5.44 -15.43
CA THR A 201 -1.23 -4.51 -14.64
C THR A 201 -1.58 -3.02 -14.69
N THR A 202 -2.77 -2.65 -15.16
CA THR A 202 -3.19 -1.25 -15.28
C THR A 202 -4.47 -1.02 -14.48
N ILE A 203 -4.67 0.15 -13.91
CA ILE A 203 -5.98 0.59 -13.38
C ILE A 203 -6.35 1.82 -14.19
N PRO A 204 -7.30 1.74 -15.13
CA PRO A 204 -7.80 2.91 -15.80
C PRO A 204 -8.62 3.77 -14.84
N MET A 205 -8.20 5.00 -14.63
CA MET A 205 -9.04 6.13 -14.26
C MET A 205 -9.47 6.84 -15.54
N PHE A 206 -10.69 7.36 -15.58
CA PHE A 206 -11.18 8.16 -16.71
C PHE A 206 -11.36 9.60 -16.27
N LEU A 207 -10.89 10.53 -17.09
CA LEU A 207 -11.17 11.96 -16.94
C LEU A 207 -12.08 12.36 -18.09
N CYS A 208 -13.18 13.06 -17.79
CA CYS A 208 -13.99 13.73 -18.80
C CYS A 208 -13.98 15.22 -18.55
#